data_AF-A0A4R0NZC5-F1
#
_entry.id   AF-A0A4R0NZC5-F1
#
_cell.length_a   1.000
_cell.length_b   1.000
_cell.length_c   1.000
_cell.angle_alpha   90.00
_cell.angle_beta   90.00
_cell.angle_gamma   90.00
#
_symmetry.space_group_name_H-M   'P 1'
#
loop_
_entity.id
_entity.type
_entity.pdbx_description
1 polymer ?
#
loop_
_entity_poly.entity_id
_entity_poly.type
_entity_poly.pdbx_seq_one_letter_code
_entity_poly.pdbx_strand_id
1 'polypeptide(L)' 'MIFIKRFAEGKLFIKAKVNNVSGPPAFFTQLKLQDGMENNLAPTYYTDNFFRLLPGESKTVTIEVAVQTEMQIICN' A
#
# COMPACT_ATOMS: atom_id res chain seq x y z
N MET A 1 1.49 -11.43 0.09
CA MET A 1 1.67 -10.05 -0.42
C MET A 1 3.05 -9.58 0.01
N ILE A 2 3.79 -8.90 -0.88
CA ILE A 2 5.14 -8.41 -0.58
C ILE A 2 5.12 -6.89 -0.69
N PHE A 3 5.75 -6.21 0.26
CA PHE A 3 5.88 -4.75 0.26
C PHE A 3 7.33 -4.32 0.33
N ILE A 4 7.66 -3.27 -0.43
CA ILE A 4 8.96 -2.60 -0.38
C ILE A 4 8.71 -1.12 -0.08
N LYS A 5 9.37 -0.60 0.95
CA LYS A 5 9.33 0.81 1.32
C LYS A 5 10.53 1.53 0.73
N ARG A 6 10.33 2.71 0.18
CA ARG A 6 11.38 3.61 -0.31
C ARG A 6 11.05 5.04 0.09
N PHE A 7 12.01 5.73 0.69
CA PHE A 7 11.92 7.18 0.88
C PHE A 7 12.63 7.88 -0.28
N ALA A 8 11.97 8.86 -0.87
CA ALA A 8 12.52 9.71 -1.92
C ALA A 8 11.77 11.05 -1.93
N GLU A 9 12.49 12.15 -2.16
CA GLU A 9 11.88 13.49 -2.32
C GLU A 9 10.94 13.90 -1.17
N GLY A 10 11.29 13.55 0.07
CA GLY A 10 10.47 13.86 1.25
C GLY A 10 9.16 13.06 1.34
N LYS A 11 9.00 12.00 0.54
CA LYS A 11 7.82 11.14 0.52
C LYS A 11 8.17 9.69 0.79
N LEU A 12 7.19 8.93 1.26
CA LEU A 12 7.29 7.48 1.41
C LEU A 12 6.53 6.82 0.25
N PHE A 13 7.21 5.95 -0.46
CA PHE A 13 6.63 5.10 -1.50
C PHE A 13 6.60 3.66 -1.01
N ILE A 14 5.42 3.02 -1.07
CA ILE A 14 5.21 1.62 -0.71
C ILE A 14 4.80 0.90 -1.98
N LYS A 15 5.67 -0.01 -2.47
CA LYS A 15 5.34 -0.89 -3.58
C LYS A 15 4.76 -2.18 -3.04
N ALA A 16 3.50 -2.47 -3.36
CA ALA A 16 2.76 -3.65 -2.97
C ALA A 16 2.60 -4.61 -4.16
N LYS A 17 3.07 -5.85 -4.04
CA LYS A 17 2.76 -6.93 -4.99
C LYS A 17 1.62 -7.79 -4.43
N VAL A 18 0.46 -7.69 -5.07
CA VAL A 18 -0.76 -8.43 -4.74
C VAL A 18 -0.90 -9.58 -5.72
N ASN A 19 -1.09 -10.79 -5.23
CA ASN A 19 -1.25 -12.00 -6.05
C ASN A 19 -2.55 -12.67 -5.66
N ASN A 20 -3.35 -13.10 -6.64
CA ASN A 20 -4.47 -13.98 -6.38
C ASN A 20 -4.01 -15.45 -6.46
N VAL A 21 -3.79 -16.05 -5.30
CA VAL A 21 -3.42 -17.47 -5.17
C VAL A 21 -4.62 -18.40 -5.05
N SER A 22 -5.84 -17.85 -5.10
CA SER A 22 -7.08 -18.63 -5.01
C SER A 22 -7.56 -19.09 -6.39
N GLY A 23 -8.44 -20.09 -6.40
CA GLY A 23 -9.05 -20.63 -7.62
C GLY A 23 -10.10 -19.72 -8.28
N PRO A 24 -10.89 -18.93 -7.53
CA PRO A 24 -11.80 -17.94 -8.11
C PRO A 24 -11.13 -16.59 -8.42
N PRO A 25 -11.72 -15.74 -9.28
CA PRO A 25 -11.29 -14.35 -9.42
C PRO A 25 -11.54 -13.54 -8.14
N ALA A 26 -10.55 -12.72 -7.75
CA ALA A 26 -10.69 -11.73 -6.69
C ALA A 26 -11.22 -10.43 -7.28
N PHE A 27 -12.49 -10.12 -7.02
CA PHE A 27 -13.11 -8.87 -7.45
C PHE A 27 -13.02 -7.79 -6.38
N PHE A 28 -12.98 -6.52 -6.81
CA PHE A 28 -13.04 -5.35 -5.94
C PHE A 28 -11.95 -5.35 -4.85
N THR A 29 -10.74 -5.77 -5.22
CA THR A 29 -9.59 -5.79 -4.31
C THR A 29 -9.22 -4.36 -3.96
N GLN A 30 -9.41 -4.00 -2.69
CA GLN A 30 -9.08 -2.69 -2.16
C GLN A 30 -7.82 -2.78 -1.29
N LEU A 31 -6.87 -1.88 -1.55
CA LEU A 31 -5.75 -1.63 -0.65
C LEU A 31 -6.09 -0.42 0.24
N LYS A 32 -5.86 -0.57 1.54
CA LYS A 32 -5.95 0.48 2.54
C LYS A 32 -4.63 0.57 3.29
N LEU A 33 -4.08 1.78 3.41
CA LEU A 33 -2.94 2.07 4.26
C LEU A 33 -3.46 2.65 5.57
N GLN A 34 -3.23 1.92 6.67
CA GLN A 34 -3.67 2.31 8.01
C GLN A 34 -2.49 2.40 8.98
N ASP A 35 -2.65 3.20 10.03
CA ASP A 35 -1.73 3.22 11.17
C ASP A 35 -1.97 2.02 12.12
N GLY A 36 -1.22 1.97 13.23
CA GLY A 36 -1.38 0.91 14.24
C GLY A 36 -2.71 0.94 15.00
N MET A 37 -3.53 1.96 14.79
CA MET A 37 -4.85 2.18 15.40
C MET A 37 -5.98 2.06 14.37
N GLU A 38 -5.69 1.51 13.18
CA GLU A 38 -6.62 1.35 12.06
C GLU A 38 -7.11 2.66 11.42
N ASN A 39 -6.50 3.81 11.73
CA ASN A 39 -6.83 5.06 11.05
C ASN A 39 -6.21 5.08 9.66
N ASN A 40 -6.93 5.60 8.67
CA ASN A 40 -6.38 5.77 7.33
C ASN A 40 -5.25 6.82 7.35
N LEU A 41 -4.11 6.47 6.78
CA LEU A 41 -3.03 7.42 6.53
C LEU A 41 -3.39 8.26 5.30
N ALA A 42 -3.52 9.57 5.49
CA ALA A 42 -3.87 10.53 4.45
C ALA A 42 -2.98 11.79 4.53
N PRO A 43 -2.70 12.45 3.38
CA PRO A 43 -3.10 12.05 2.04
C PRO A 43 -2.22 10.91 1.49
N THR A 44 -2.86 9.92 0.87
CA THR A 44 -2.21 8.81 0.15
C THR A 44 -2.71 8.72 -1.28
N TYR A 45 -1.80 8.43 -2.21
CA TYR A 45 -2.10 8.26 -3.63
C TYR A 45 -1.74 6.84 -4.07
N TYR A 46 -2.69 6.16 -4.71
CA TYR A 46 -2.54 4.80 -5.19
C TYR A 46 -2.48 4.82 -6.72
N THR A 47 -1.49 4.15 -7.31
CA THR A 47 -1.44 4.02 -8.78
C THR A 47 -2.60 3.21 -9.34
N ASP A 48 -3.17 2.31 -8.53
CA ASP A 48 -4.35 1.52 -8.84
C ASP A 48 -5.01 1.07 -7.53
N ASN A 49 -6.34 1.05 -7.47
CA ASN A 49 -7.12 0.56 -6.35
C ASN A 49 -8.49 0.08 -6.86
N PHE A 50 -9.17 -0.78 -6.11
CA PHE A 50 -10.46 -1.39 -6.52
C PHE A 50 -10.38 -2.23 -7.81
N PHE A 51 -9.28 -2.94 -8.00
CA PHE A 51 -9.05 -3.77 -9.19
C PHE A 51 -9.54 -5.21 -9.00
N ARG A 52 -9.56 -5.97 -10.10
CA ARG A 52 -9.74 -7.43 -10.08
C ARG A 52 -8.40 -8.15 -10.31
N LEU A 53 -8.32 -9.39 -9.84
CA LEU A 53 -7.25 -10.33 -10.18
C LEU A 53 -7.85 -11.69 -10.54
N LEU A 54 -7.53 -12.20 -11.73
CA LEU A 54 -7.83 -13.58 -12.10
C LEU A 54 -6.96 -14.58 -11.32
N PRO A 55 -7.31 -15.88 -11.28
CA PRO A 55 -6.46 -16.90 -10.65
C PRO A 55 -5.04 -16.89 -11.21
N GLY A 56 -4.04 -16.80 -10.32
CA GLY A 56 -2.63 -16.70 -10.68
C GLY A 56 -2.15 -15.30 -11.09
N GLU A 57 -3.05 -14.35 -11.29
CA GLU A 57 -2.69 -12.99 -11.67
C GLU A 57 -2.02 -12.26 -10.51
N SER A 58 -1.05 -11.41 -10.86
CA SER A 58 -0.36 -10.53 -9.94
C SER A 58 -0.42 -9.10 -10.43
N LYS A 59 -0.59 -8.15 -9.50
CA LYS A 59 -0.51 -6.71 -9.77
C LYS A 59 0.43 -6.04 -8.79
N THR A 60 1.15 -5.05 -9.29
CA THR A 60 1.97 -4.17 -8.46
C THR A 60 1.31 -2.80 -8.36
N VAL A 61 1.04 -2.38 -7.13
CA VAL A 61 0.50 -1.05 -6.81
C VAL A 61 1.58 -0.26 -6.07
N THR A 62 1.77 1.00 -6.44
CA THR A 62 2.58 1.93 -5.64
C THR A 62 1.65 2.85 -4.86
N ILE A 63 1.89 2.94 -3.56
CA ILE A 63 1.23 3.87 -2.65
C ILE A 63 2.23 4.97 -2.34
N GLU A 64 1.93 6.19 -2.73
CA GLU A 64 2.65 7.39 -2.30
C GLU A 64 1.99 7.93 -1.05
N VAL A 65 2.79 8.17 -0.03
CA VAL A 65 2.39 8.78 1.24
C VAL A 65 3.10 10.12 1.32
N ALA A 66 2.32 11.19 1.39
CA ALA A 66 2.89 12.48 1.77
C ALA A 66 3.35 12.34 3.23
N VAL A 67 4.65 12.44 3.47
CA VAL A 67 5.15 12.49 4.84
C VAL A 67 4.86 13.89 5.35
N GLN A 68 3.76 14.05 6.09
CA GLN A 68 3.63 15.21 6.97
C GLN A 68 4.60 14.97 8.13
N THR A 69 5.68 15.75 8.17
CA THR A 69 6.63 15.90 9.29
C THR A 69 5.84 15.91 10.62
N GLU A 70 6.15 15.15 11.68
CA GLU A 70 7.42 14.81 12.32
C GLU A 70 7.50 13.32 12.70
N MET A 71 8.65 12.68 12.45
CA MET A 71 9.00 11.40 13.07
C MET A 71 9.99 11.70 14.20
N GLN A 72 9.48 11.89 15.42
CA GLN A 72 10.34 11.97 16.61
C GLN A 72 10.82 10.55 16.94
N ILE A 73 12.14 10.34 16.87
CA ILE A 73 12.75 9.16 17.48
C ILE A 73 12.90 9.49 18.97
N ILE A 74 12.01 8.92 19.79
CA ILE A 74 12.14 8.94 21.24
C ILE A 74 12.94 7.70 21.63
N CYS A 75 14.18 7.90 22.08
CA CYS A 75 14.96 6.86 22.77
C CYS A 75 14.72 7.02 24.27
N ASN A 76 14.26 5.94 24.91
CA ASN A 76 14.30 5.78 26.36
C ASN A 76 15.43 4.83 26.72
#